data_AF-A0A7J2YGQ7-F1
#
_entry.id   AF-A0A7J2YGQ7-F1
#
_cell.length_a   1.000
_cell.length_b   1.000
_cell.length_c   1.000
_cell.angle_alpha   90.00
_cell.angle_beta   90.00
_cell.angle_gamma   90.00
#
_symmetry.space_group_name_H-M   'P 1'
#
loop_
_entity.id
_entity.type
_entity.pdbx_description
1 polymer ?
#
loop_
_entity_poly.entity_id
_entity_poly.type
_entity_poly.pdbx_seq_one_letter_code
_entity_poly.pdbx_strand_id
1 'polypeptide(L)'
;LTIVENIRPVLEVEVVEPARDAIHRLFMEHVMAHAPGYHKLTEWVMVPVMPTPAGEGMMFRTIAKMWNINVLGVGLGGATTNVYSVYEGKFVRTVSANLGMSYSITNVLKEAGVANIMRWLPFEMDEREVRNRLANKMIRPTTLPQTLDDLLVEHAVAREAIRLGFEHHKLLARGLRGVQRRRTIADIFEQSMETETYINMMNIQLIGGTGGLLSHTPRRQQAALILIDAFQPKGVTRLMCDSIFMMPHLGVLSTVHPKAAMEIFERDCIVKLGTVIALDGHAKSPGPAVKVTAHMPDGRTVEKVVNYGDIDRIPLRDDETATVVIEPTGDFDVGMGPGKKREATVWGGAAGIVIDARGRPLRLPEDFRQRREALLRWFRALNAYPEIIMSKEKI
;
A
#
# COMPACT_ATOMS: atom_id res chain seq x y z
N LEU A 1 26.70 11.99 -26.25
CA LEU A 1 26.87 10.62 -25.71
C LEU A 1 27.10 10.75 -24.20
N THR A 2 26.23 10.16 -23.38
CA THR A 2 26.37 10.16 -21.92
C THR A 2 26.86 8.80 -21.47
N ILE A 3 28.04 8.74 -20.84
CA ILE A 3 28.66 7.51 -20.33
C ILE A 3 28.60 7.56 -18.80
N VAL A 4 28.20 6.45 -18.18
CA VAL A 4 28.12 6.30 -16.73
C VAL A 4 28.82 5.02 -16.29
N GLU A 5 29.00 4.86 -14.99
CA GLU A 5 29.56 3.64 -14.40
C GLU A 5 28.78 2.39 -14.83
N ASN A 6 29.50 1.27 -14.95
CA ASN A 6 28.91 -0.01 -15.27
C ASN A 6 27.92 -0.41 -14.16
N ILE A 7 26.68 -0.71 -14.53
CA ILE A 7 25.62 -1.13 -13.60
C ILE A 7 25.94 -2.41 -12.82
N ARG A 8 26.89 -3.20 -13.33
CA ARG A 8 27.38 -4.42 -12.70
C ARG A 8 28.88 -4.57 -12.96
N PRO A 9 29.73 -3.83 -12.22
CA PRO A 9 31.18 -3.85 -12.46
C PRO A 9 31.79 -5.21 -12.16
N VAL A 10 31.22 -5.94 -11.19
CA VAL A 10 31.50 -7.34 -10.86
C VAL A 10 30.17 -8.08 -10.62
N LEU A 11 30.16 -9.41 -10.68
CA LEU A 11 28.91 -10.20 -10.59
C LEU A 11 28.15 -9.96 -9.29
N GLU A 12 28.86 -9.72 -8.20
CA GLU A 12 28.36 -9.62 -6.83
C GLU A 12 27.82 -8.22 -6.48
N VAL A 13 28.03 -7.22 -7.34
CA VAL A 13 27.75 -5.81 -7.02
C VAL A 13 26.88 -5.17 -8.10
N GLU A 14 25.77 -4.56 -7.68
CA GLU A 14 24.92 -3.73 -8.55
C GLU A 14 25.13 -2.26 -8.21
N VAL A 15 25.39 -1.42 -9.22
CA VAL A 15 25.53 0.04 -9.10
C VAL A 15 24.58 0.70 -10.08
N VAL A 16 23.29 0.69 -9.77
CA VAL A 16 22.23 1.14 -10.70
C VAL A 16 21.98 2.64 -10.70
N GLU A 17 22.34 3.36 -9.64
CA GLU A 17 21.99 4.77 -9.46
C GLU A 17 22.59 5.69 -10.53
N PRO A 18 23.88 5.58 -10.93
CA PRO A 18 24.44 6.41 -12.00
C PRO A 18 23.67 6.31 -13.31
N ALA A 19 23.27 5.09 -13.69
CA ALA A 19 22.47 4.86 -14.90
C ALA A 19 21.05 5.40 -14.77
N ARG A 20 20.40 5.21 -13.61
CA ARG A 20 19.07 5.79 -13.34
C ARG A 20 19.09 7.30 -13.41
N ASP A 21 20.10 7.94 -12.81
CA ASP A 21 20.25 9.39 -12.80
C ASP A 21 20.53 9.95 -14.20
N ALA A 22 21.33 9.26 -15.02
CA ALA A 22 21.56 9.66 -16.40
C ALA A 22 20.31 9.52 -17.27
N ILE A 23 19.56 8.40 -17.15
CA ILE A 23 18.28 8.23 -17.86
C ILE A 23 17.29 9.32 -17.44
N HIS A 24 17.21 9.60 -16.13
CA HIS A 24 16.34 10.64 -15.60
C HIS A 24 16.72 12.02 -16.14
N ARG A 25 18.01 12.36 -16.13
CA ARG A 25 18.51 13.62 -16.68
C ARG A 25 18.18 13.78 -18.15
N LEU A 26 18.41 12.74 -18.96
CA LEU A 26 18.06 12.74 -20.38
C LEU A 26 16.56 12.96 -20.59
N PHE A 27 15.71 12.33 -19.78
CA PHE A 27 14.26 12.55 -19.81
C PHE A 27 13.90 14.00 -19.47
N MET A 28 14.52 14.60 -18.46
CA MET A 28 14.28 15.99 -18.10
C MET A 28 14.74 16.95 -19.21
N GLU A 29 15.94 16.75 -19.77
CA GLU A 29 16.53 17.59 -20.80
C GLU A 29 15.83 17.50 -22.16
N HIS A 30 15.33 16.32 -22.54
CA HIS A 30 14.81 16.09 -23.90
C HIS A 30 13.30 15.94 -23.97
N VAL A 31 12.62 15.60 -22.86
CA VAL A 31 11.17 15.43 -22.85
C VAL A 31 10.52 16.56 -22.05
N MET A 32 10.92 16.75 -20.79
CA MET A 32 10.30 17.76 -19.93
C MET A 32 10.68 19.18 -20.32
N ALA A 33 11.88 19.41 -20.87
CA ALA A 33 12.27 20.73 -21.36
C ALA A 33 11.33 21.30 -22.44
N HIS A 34 10.64 20.43 -23.18
CA HIS A 34 9.64 20.81 -24.18
C HIS A 34 8.24 21.00 -23.59
N ALA A 35 8.03 20.73 -22.30
CA ALA A 35 6.75 20.92 -21.66
C ALA A 35 6.43 22.43 -21.55
N PRO A 36 5.20 22.86 -21.89
CA PRO A 36 4.81 24.26 -21.81
C PRO A 36 5.10 24.86 -20.42
N GLY A 37 5.85 25.96 -20.40
CA GLY A 37 6.19 26.69 -19.17
C GLY A 37 7.36 26.12 -18.36
N TYR A 38 7.96 24.99 -18.75
CA TYR A 38 9.05 24.36 -17.99
C TYR A 38 10.27 25.29 -17.84
N HIS A 39 10.74 25.93 -18.92
CA HIS A 39 11.87 26.87 -18.88
C HIS A 39 11.64 28.01 -17.88
N LYS A 40 10.44 28.59 -17.89
CA LYS A 40 10.06 29.67 -16.99
C LYS A 40 10.04 29.19 -15.53
N LEU A 41 9.52 27.99 -15.28
CA LEU A 41 9.53 27.40 -13.95
C LEU A 41 10.96 27.16 -13.46
N THR A 42 11.85 26.64 -14.31
CA THR A 42 13.25 26.37 -13.92
C THR A 42 14.02 27.64 -13.54
N GLU A 43 13.69 28.80 -14.12
CA GLU A 43 14.27 30.09 -13.73
C GLU A 43 13.75 30.60 -12.37
N TRP A 44 12.56 30.17 -11.94
CA TRP A 44 11.93 30.63 -10.70
C TRP A 44 12.35 29.83 -9.47
N VAL A 45 12.89 28.63 -9.65
CA VAL A 45 13.16 27.69 -8.56
C VAL A 45 14.65 27.58 -8.26
N MET A 46 15.00 27.51 -6.98
CA MET A 46 16.40 27.37 -6.53
C MET A 46 16.90 25.92 -6.53
N VAL A 47 16.01 24.95 -6.75
CA VAL A 47 16.31 23.51 -6.77
C VAL A 47 15.78 22.88 -8.05
N PRO A 48 16.39 21.77 -8.52
CA PRO A 48 15.90 21.07 -9.70
C PRO A 48 14.43 20.67 -9.58
N VAL A 49 13.68 20.85 -10.67
CA VAL A 49 12.29 20.39 -10.76
C VAL A 49 12.29 18.87 -10.67
N MET A 50 11.64 18.33 -9.64
CA MET A 50 11.51 16.89 -9.44
C MET A 50 10.17 16.37 -9.94
N PRO A 51 10.15 15.29 -10.72
CA PRO A 51 8.91 14.60 -11.03
C PRO A 51 8.23 14.02 -9.78
N THR A 52 6.90 13.94 -9.80
CA THR A 52 6.09 13.43 -8.68
C THR A 52 6.63 12.13 -8.08
N PRO A 53 7.02 11.09 -8.86
CA PRO A 53 7.53 9.86 -8.26
C PRO A 53 8.89 10.01 -7.56
N ALA A 54 9.67 11.04 -7.89
CA ALA A 54 10.90 11.37 -7.19
C ALA A 54 10.61 12.05 -5.85
N GLY A 55 9.68 13.02 -5.83
CA GLY A 55 9.23 13.68 -4.61
C GLY A 55 8.62 12.71 -3.61
N GLU A 56 7.66 11.89 -4.04
CA GLU A 56 7.03 10.86 -3.18
C GLU A 56 8.08 9.90 -2.59
N GLY A 57 8.99 9.41 -3.43
CA GLY A 57 10.08 8.53 -3.01
C GLY A 57 11.02 9.19 -1.99
N MET A 58 11.35 10.47 -2.19
CA MET A 58 12.17 11.23 -1.25
C MET A 58 11.47 11.38 0.12
N MET A 59 10.16 11.63 0.12
CA MET A 59 9.41 11.71 1.37
C MET A 59 9.38 10.37 2.11
N PHE A 60 9.10 9.24 1.43
CA PHE A 60 9.15 7.92 2.05
C PHE A 60 10.55 7.56 2.60
N ARG A 61 11.63 7.94 1.88
CA ARG A 61 13.00 7.82 2.39
C ARG A 61 13.23 8.66 3.64
N THR A 62 12.71 9.87 3.65
CA THR A 62 12.82 10.80 4.79
C THR A 62 12.11 10.21 6.01
N ILE A 63 10.88 9.72 5.87
CA ILE A 63 10.12 9.05 6.93
C ILE A 63 10.88 7.84 7.46
N ALA A 64 11.30 6.94 6.57
CA ALA A 64 12.03 5.72 6.95
C ALA A 64 13.32 6.03 7.73
N LYS A 65 14.06 7.06 7.30
CA LYS A 65 15.29 7.52 7.97
C LYS A 65 15.00 8.16 9.31
N MET A 66 14.02 9.06 9.40
CA MET A 66 13.75 9.83 10.62
C MET A 66 13.10 8.97 11.70
N TRP A 67 12.25 8.03 11.32
CA TRP A 67 11.63 7.09 12.27
C TRP A 67 12.44 5.80 12.45
N ASN A 68 13.48 5.59 11.65
CA ASN A 68 14.33 4.38 11.65
C ASN A 68 13.52 3.08 11.53
N ILE A 69 12.71 2.99 10.47
CA ILE A 69 11.80 1.86 10.23
C ILE A 69 11.81 1.41 8.76
N ASN A 70 11.33 0.19 8.52
CA ASN A 70 10.98 -0.24 7.18
C ASN A 70 9.62 0.33 6.76
N VAL A 71 9.57 0.85 5.55
CA VAL A 71 8.41 1.53 4.98
C VAL A 71 8.07 0.93 3.64
N LEU A 72 6.78 0.71 3.42
CA LEU A 72 6.22 0.45 2.11
C LEU A 72 5.27 1.60 1.76
N GLY A 73 5.33 2.09 0.53
CA GLY A 73 4.61 3.27 0.10
C GLY A 73 3.96 3.06 -1.26
N VAL A 74 2.84 3.73 -1.50
CA VAL A 74 2.24 3.84 -2.83
C VAL A 74 1.84 5.26 -3.18
N GLY A 75 2.19 5.69 -4.39
CA GLY A 75 1.59 6.84 -5.06
C GLY A 75 0.63 6.35 -6.13
N LEU A 76 -0.68 6.41 -5.84
CA LEU A 76 -1.74 5.97 -6.76
C LEU A 76 -2.24 7.17 -7.58
N GLY A 77 -1.65 7.35 -8.75
CA GLY A 77 -1.94 8.46 -9.66
C GLY A 77 -2.99 8.16 -10.72
N GLY A 78 -3.33 9.18 -11.52
CA GLY A 78 -4.26 9.03 -12.64
C GLY A 78 -3.70 8.19 -13.80
N ALA A 79 -2.40 8.26 -14.05
CA ALA A 79 -1.73 7.52 -15.12
C ALA A 79 -0.87 6.35 -14.60
N THR A 80 -0.27 6.50 -13.42
CA THR A 80 0.75 5.57 -12.91
C THR A 80 0.46 5.13 -11.48
N THR A 81 0.98 3.95 -11.13
CA THR A 81 1.05 3.47 -9.75
C THR A 81 2.52 3.33 -9.40
N ASN A 82 2.98 4.14 -8.44
CA ASN A 82 4.35 4.13 -7.99
C ASN A 82 4.42 3.37 -6.67
N VAL A 83 5.30 2.37 -6.56
CA VAL A 83 5.52 1.65 -5.31
C VAL A 83 6.93 1.93 -4.80
N TYR A 84 7.02 2.19 -3.51
CA TYR A 84 8.24 2.56 -2.81
C TYR A 84 8.49 1.57 -1.68
N SER A 85 9.73 1.11 -1.52
CA SER A 85 10.14 0.44 -0.31
C SER A 85 11.42 1.06 0.21
N VAL A 86 11.49 1.21 1.53
CA VAL A 86 12.74 1.36 2.26
C VAL A 86 12.79 0.20 3.22
N TYR A 87 13.68 -0.74 2.96
CA TYR A 87 13.79 -1.98 3.74
C TYR A 87 15.25 -2.20 4.11
N GLU A 88 15.54 -2.24 5.41
CA GLU A 88 16.90 -2.35 5.94
C GLU A 88 17.85 -1.30 5.32
N GLY A 89 17.34 -0.07 5.18
CA GLY A 89 18.06 1.05 4.58
C GLY A 89 18.14 1.05 3.04
N LYS A 90 17.77 -0.04 2.36
CA LYS A 90 17.74 -0.10 0.89
C LYS A 90 16.45 0.52 0.35
N PHE A 91 16.61 1.57 -0.45
CA PHE A 91 15.49 2.21 -1.15
C PHE A 91 15.29 1.59 -2.54
N VAL A 92 14.05 1.23 -2.84
CA VAL A 92 13.62 0.87 -4.20
C VAL A 92 12.37 1.65 -4.54
N ARG A 93 12.33 2.14 -5.79
CA ARG A 93 11.17 2.76 -6.41
C ARG A 93 10.86 2.05 -7.71
N THR A 94 9.59 1.77 -7.93
CA THR A 94 9.08 1.25 -9.21
C THR A 94 7.92 2.08 -9.68
N VAL A 95 7.93 2.43 -10.96
CA VAL A 95 6.88 3.23 -11.62
C VAL A 95 6.17 2.33 -12.62
N SER A 96 4.96 1.91 -12.31
CA SER A 96 4.12 1.16 -13.24
C SER A 96 3.34 2.15 -14.10
N ALA A 97 3.95 2.54 -15.23
CA ALA A 97 3.47 3.60 -16.11
C ALA A 97 2.08 3.37 -16.71
N ASN A 98 1.63 2.11 -16.76
CA ASN A 98 0.35 1.72 -17.36
C ASN A 98 -0.74 1.41 -16.32
N LEU A 99 -0.50 1.60 -15.02
CA LEU A 99 -1.46 1.26 -13.97
C LEU A 99 -1.94 2.53 -13.28
N GLY A 100 -2.97 3.20 -13.82
CA GLY A 100 -3.47 4.47 -13.27
C GLY A 100 -4.97 4.47 -13.03
N MET A 101 -5.47 5.35 -12.16
CA MET A 101 -6.89 5.43 -11.80
C MET A 101 -7.74 6.33 -12.71
N SER A 102 -7.16 6.91 -13.76
CA SER A 102 -7.90 7.77 -14.68
C SER A 102 -7.42 7.54 -16.12
N TYR A 103 -6.34 8.21 -16.53
CA TYR A 103 -5.78 8.14 -17.89
C TYR A 103 -5.41 6.71 -18.34
N SER A 104 -5.16 5.79 -17.41
CA SER A 104 -4.75 4.41 -17.72
C SER A 104 -5.59 3.36 -17.00
N ILE A 105 -6.82 3.70 -16.61
CA ILE A 105 -7.67 2.79 -15.82
C ILE A 105 -8.09 1.53 -16.59
N THR A 106 -8.23 1.60 -17.91
CA THR A 106 -8.54 0.44 -18.76
C THR A 106 -7.33 -0.49 -18.94
N ASN A 107 -6.10 0.01 -18.76
CA ASN A 107 -4.92 -0.83 -18.71
C ASN A 107 -4.91 -1.65 -17.41
N VAL A 108 -5.33 -1.07 -16.28
CA VAL A 108 -5.55 -1.85 -15.04
C VAL A 108 -6.58 -2.95 -15.28
N LEU A 109 -7.71 -2.63 -15.94
CA LEU A 109 -8.72 -3.61 -16.32
C LEU A 109 -8.14 -4.73 -17.20
N LYS A 110 -7.28 -4.39 -18.17
CA LYS A 110 -6.63 -5.37 -19.05
C LYS A 110 -5.69 -6.29 -18.29
N GLU A 111 -4.79 -5.72 -17.47
CA GLU A 111 -3.76 -6.48 -16.75
C GLU A 111 -4.33 -7.28 -15.59
N ALA A 112 -5.29 -6.73 -14.84
CA ALA A 112 -5.93 -7.42 -13.72
C ALA A 112 -6.94 -8.48 -14.22
N GLY A 113 -7.60 -8.21 -15.34
CA GLY A 113 -8.79 -8.95 -15.75
C GLY A 113 -10.02 -8.53 -14.94
N VAL A 114 -11.16 -8.47 -15.61
CA VAL A 114 -12.41 -7.95 -15.03
C VAL A 114 -12.92 -8.79 -13.86
N ALA A 115 -12.70 -10.11 -13.85
CA ALA A 115 -13.07 -10.98 -12.75
C ALA A 115 -12.35 -10.61 -11.43
N ASN A 116 -11.08 -10.20 -11.51
CA ASN A 116 -10.31 -9.75 -10.35
C ASN A 116 -10.75 -8.39 -9.82
N ILE A 117 -11.39 -7.57 -10.65
CA ILE A 117 -12.02 -6.32 -10.22
C ILE A 117 -13.38 -6.62 -9.59
N MET A 118 -14.23 -7.37 -10.30
CA MET A 118 -15.60 -7.67 -9.89
C MET A 118 -15.69 -8.49 -8.59
N ARG A 119 -14.66 -9.28 -8.25
CA ARG A 119 -14.63 -10.03 -6.98
C ARG A 119 -14.70 -9.13 -5.74
N TRP A 120 -14.38 -7.85 -5.86
CA TRP A 120 -14.46 -6.88 -4.76
C TRP A 120 -15.82 -6.18 -4.65
N LEU A 121 -16.75 -6.45 -5.56
CA LEU A 121 -18.08 -5.85 -5.56
C LEU A 121 -19.04 -6.69 -4.70
N PRO A 122 -19.76 -6.08 -3.75
CA PRO A 122 -20.74 -6.77 -2.91
C PRO A 122 -22.12 -6.90 -3.60
N PHE A 123 -22.17 -6.72 -4.91
CA PHE A 123 -23.39 -6.78 -5.73
C PHE A 123 -23.03 -7.32 -7.10
N GLU A 124 -24.04 -7.81 -7.82
CA GLU A 124 -23.87 -8.21 -9.21
C GLU A 124 -23.89 -6.97 -10.10
N MET A 125 -23.01 -6.97 -11.09
CA MET A 125 -22.94 -5.95 -12.13
C MET A 125 -22.56 -6.66 -13.41
N ASP A 126 -23.12 -6.25 -14.54
CA ASP A 126 -22.73 -6.84 -15.82
C ASP A 126 -21.28 -6.47 -16.17
N GLU A 127 -20.53 -7.42 -16.74
CA GLU A 127 -19.14 -7.19 -17.12
C GLU A 127 -19.01 -6.01 -18.10
N ARG A 128 -19.95 -5.89 -19.06
CA ARG A 128 -19.94 -4.79 -20.03
C ARG A 128 -20.19 -3.46 -19.35
N GLU A 129 -21.03 -3.44 -18.31
CA GLU A 129 -21.25 -2.24 -17.51
C GLU A 129 -19.96 -1.78 -16.80
N VAL A 130 -19.24 -2.68 -16.14
CA VAL A 130 -17.93 -2.38 -15.52
C VAL A 130 -16.97 -1.83 -16.57
N ARG A 131 -16.83 -2.51 -17.71
CA ARG A 131 -15.96 -2.08 -18.82
C ARG A 131 -16.33 -0.69 -19.33
N ASN A 132 -17.62 -0.43 -19.52
CA ASN A 132 -18.12 0.86 -20.01
C ASN A 132 -17.88 1.98 -19.00
N ARG A 133 -18.10 1.75 -17.70
CA ARG A 133 -17.80 2.74 -16.64
C ARG A 133 -16.32 3.11 -16.64
N LEU A 134 -15.42 2.12 -16.69
CA LEU A 134 -13.97 2.35 -16.71
C LEU A 134 -13.49 3.02 -18.00
N ALA A 135 -14.02 2.62 -19.16
CA ALA A 135 -13.71 3.26 -20.43
C ALA A 135 -14.18 4.73 -20.45
N ASN A 136 -15.38 5.01 -19.92
CA ASN A 136 -15.89 6.36 -19.77
C ASN A 136 -15.02 7.23 -18.86
N LYS A 137 -14.50 6.67 -17.76
CA LYS A 137 -13.54 7.36 -16.88
C LYS A 137 -12.23 7.67 -17.61
N MET A 138 -11.72 6.77 -18.44
CA MET A 138 -10.48 7.02 -19.19
C MET A 138 -10.61 8.19 -20.17
N ILE A 139 -11.74 8.29 -20.90
CA ILE A 139 -11.98 9.40 -21.85
C ILE A 139 -12.34 10.72 -21.14
N ARG A 140 -12.82 10.64 -19.89
CA ARG A 140 -13.18 11.79 -19.04
C ARG A 140 -12.47 11.67 -17.69
N PRO A 141 -11.14 11.82 -17.65
CA PRO A 141 -10.31 11.45 -16.50
C PRO A 141 -10.57 12.26 -15.23
N THR A 142 -11.22 13.42 -15.35
CA THR A 142 -11.54 14.31 -14.24
C THR A 142 -12.91 14.07 -13.60
N THR A 143 -13.70 13.10 -14.10
CA THR A 143 -14.99 12.77 -13.47
C THR A 143 -14.77 12.15 -12.10
N LEU A 144 -15.66 12.45 -11.15
CA LEU A 144 -15.67 11.83 -9.84
C LEU A 144 -16.82 10.81 -9.75
N PRO A 145 -16.71 9.77 -8.92
CA PRO A 145 -17.82 8.88 -8.61
C PRO A 145 -19.04 9.67 -8.15
N GLN A 146 -20.18 9.48 -8.82
CA GLN A 146 -21.44 10.14 -8.46
C GLN A 146 -22.35 9.21 -7.65
N THR A 147 -22.15 7.89 -7.78
CA THR A 147 -22.89 6.87 -7.03
C THR A 147 -21.96 6.03 -6.17
N LEU A 148 -22.52 5.35 -5.16
CA LEU A 148 -21.76 4.38 -4.36
C LEU A 148 -21.24 3.20 -5.20
N ASP A 149 -21.93 2.87 -6.30
CA ASP A 149 -21.50 1.78 -7.17
C ASP A 149 -20.28 2.20 -7.99
N ASP A 150 -20.26 3.44 -8.51
CA ASP A 150 -19.07 4.01 -9.15
C ASP A 150 -17.88 4.01 -8.18
N LEU A 151 -18.13 4.43 -6.94
CA LEU A 151 -17.10 4.49 -5.91
C LEU A 151 -16.54 3.09 -5.61
N LEU A 152 -17.40 2.09 -5.45
CA LEU A 152 -16.99 0.71 -5.20
C LEU A 152 -16.22 0.10 -6.38
N VAL A 153 -16.62 0.41 -7.62
CA VAL A 153 -15.89 0.01 -8.82
C VAL A 153 -14.50 0.66 -8.85
N GLU A 154 -14.38 1.96 -8.59
CA GLU A 154 -13.06 2.62 -8.54
C GLU A 154 -12.20 2.08 -7.39
N HIS A 155 -12.77 1.79 -6.22
CA HIS A 155 -12.06 1.17 -5.11
C HIS A 155 -11.62 -0.27 -5.42
N ALA A 156 -12.40 -1.03 -6.19
CA ALA A 156 -12.01 -2.36 -6.65
C ALA A 156 -10.82 -2.29 -7.60
N VAL A 157 -10.83 -1.34 -8.55
CA VAL A 157 -9.70 -1.12 -9.46
C VAL A 157 -8.46 -0.62 -8.70
N ALA A 158 -8.62 0.23 -7.69
CA ALA A 158 -7.50 0.70 -6.87
C ALA A 158 -6.77 -0.44 -6.17
N ARG A 159 -7.50 -1.44 -5.64
CA ARG A 159 -6.89 -2.64 -5.05
C ARG A 159 -6.05 -3.39 -6.06
N GLU A 160 -6.57 -3.59 -7.27
CA GLU A 160 -5.86 -4.32 -8.31
C GLU A 160 -4.67 -3.55 -8.89
N ALA A 161 -4.78 -2.22 -9.05
CA ALA A 161 -3.68 -1.37 -9.48
C ALA A 161 -2.51 -1.42 -8.49
N ILE A 162 -2.79 -1.31 -7.19
CA ILE A 162 -1.78 -1.41 -6.13
C ILE A 162 -1.21 -2.84 -6.06
N ARG A 163 -2.05 -3.89 -6.14
CA ARG A 163 -1.60 -5.29 -6.12
C ARG A 163 -0.62 -5.58 -7.26
N LEU A 164 -0.99 -5.23 -8.49
CA LEU A 164 -0.14 -5.41 -9.68
C LEU A 164 1.14 -4.56 -9.59
N GLY A 165 1.02 -3.31 -9.14
CA GLY A 165 2.17 -2.45 -8.89
C GLY A 165 3.14 -3.03 -7.87
N PHE A 166 2.61 -3.63 -6.80
CA PHE A 166 3.42 -4.25 -5.75
C PHE A 166 4.03 -5.60 -6.18
N GLU A 167 3.34 -6.39 -6.99
CA GLU A 167 3.91 -7.60 -7.61
C GLU A 167 5.10 -7.23 -8.50
N HIS A 168 4.95 -6.22 -9.36
CA HIS A 168 6.06 -5.70 -10.15
C HIS A 168 7.20 -5.17 -9.27
N HIS A 169 6.87 -4.48 -8.18
CA HIS A 169 7.86 -3.99 -7.22
C HIS A 169 8.71 -5.12 -6.62
N LYS A 170 8.06 -6.22 -6.20
CA LYS A 170 8.74 -7.38 -5.61
C LYS A 170 9.66 -8.11 -6.59
N LEU A 171 9.38 -8.05 -7.90
CA LEU A 171 10.29 -8.59 -8.93
C LEU A 171 11.61 -7.81 -9.04
N LEU A 172 11.59 -6.53 -8.67
CA LEU A 172 12.75 -5.64 -8.73
C LEU A 172 13.45 -5.50 -7.37
N ALA A 173 12.71 -5.57 -6.27
CA ALA A 173 13.22 -5.56 -4.90
C ALA A 173 13.69 -6.97 -4.46
N ARG A 174 14.65 -7.55 -5.18
CA ARG A 174 15.23 -8.87 -4.88
C ARG A 174 16.76 -8.86 -4.89
N GLY A 175 17.36 -9.98 -4.47
CA GLY A 175 18.80 -10.20 -4.55
C GLY A 175 19.33 -10.31 -5.99
N LEU A 176 20.65 -10.23 -6.14
CA LEU A 176 21.33 -10.39 -7.43
C LEU A 176 21.22 -11.82 -7.95
N ARG A 177 20.85 -11.98 -9.23
CA ARG A 177 20.83 -13.28 -9.91
C ARG A 177 22.22 -13.69 -10.40
N GLY A 178 22.55 -14.97 -10.26
CA GLY A 178 23.78 -15.56 -10.83
C GLY A 178 25.05 -15.24 -10.05
N VAL A 179 24.94 -14.88 -8.78
CA VAL A 179 26.08 -14.72 -7.88
C VAL A 179 26.41 -16.08 -7.26
N GLN A 180 27.60 -16.63 -7.51
CA GLN A 180 28.08 -17.80 -6.76
C GLN A 180 28.50 -17.35 -5.35
N ARG A 181 27.60 -17.43 -4.37
CA ARG A 181 28.01 -17.35 -2.96
C ARG A 181 28.90 -18.55 -2.62
N ARG A 182 29.95 -18.35 -1.81
CA ARG A 182 30.76 -19.42 -1.22
C ARG A 182 29.83 -20.37 -0.46
N ARG A 183 29.59 -21.54 -1.02
CA ARG A 183 28.58 -22.50 -0.58
C ARG A 183 28.98 -23.13 0.75
N THR A 184 28.18 -22.90 1.78
CA THR A 184 28.09 -23.77 2.95
C THR A 184 26.95 -24.77 2.77
N ILE A 185 26.96 -25.88 3.51
CA ILE A 185 25.90 -26.91 3.45
C ILE A 185 24.52 -26.33 3.79
N ALA A 186 24.46 -25.23 4.57
CA ALA A 186 23.24 -24.51 4.90
C ALA A 186 22.60 -23.80 3.69
N ASP A 187 23.41 -23.27 2.77
CA ASP A 187 22.94 -22.50 1.60
C ASP A 187 22.18 -23.36 0.58
N ILE A 188 22.33 -24.70 0.62
CA ILE A 188 21.62 -25.63 -0.27
C ILE A 188 20.12 -25.68 0.07
N PHE A 189 19.75 -25.46 1.34
CA PHE A 189 18.35 -25.43 1.77
C PHE A 189 17.67 -24.07 1.50
N GLU A 190 18.44 -22.99 1.30
CA GLU A 190 17.95 -21.63 1.00
C GLU A 190 17.72 -21.35 -0.49
N GLN A 191 17.86 -22.36 -1.37
CA GLN A 191 17.71 -22.23 -2.83
C GLN A 191 16.38 -21.60 -3.30
N SER A 192 15.33 -21.57 -2.46
CA SER A 192 14.07 -20.88 -2.74
C SER A 192 14.17 -19.34 -2.71
N MET A 193 15.22 -18.77 -2.10
CA MET A 193 15.32 -17.33 -1.84
C MET A 193 15.83 -16.49 -3.02
N GLU A 194 16.44 -17.07 -4.05
CA GLU A 194 17.01 -16.31 -5.18
C GLU A 194 15.95 -15.66 -6.09
N THR A 195 14.73 -16.18 -6.10
CA THR A 195 13.62 -15.63 -6.89
C THR A 195 12.70 -14.70 -6.11
N GLU A 196 12.77 -14.74 -4.79
CA GLU A 196 11.86 -14.01 -3.91
C GLU A 196 12.40 -12.61 -3.58
N THR A 197 11.47 -11.72 -3.24
CA THR A 197 11.82 -10.39 -2.76
C THR A 197 12.49 -10.50 -1.38
N TYR A 198 13.45 -9.62 -1.07
CA TYR A 198 13.97 -9.52 0.30
C TYR A 198 13.00 -8.82 1.26
N ILE A 199 11.88 -8.27 0.75
CA ILE A 199 10.88 -7.58 1.56
C ILE A 199 10.07 -8.63 2.34
N ASN A 200 10.43 -8.82 3.61
CA ASN A 200 9.58 -9.56 4.53
C ASN A 200 8.48 -8.65 5.10
N MET A 201 7.23 -8.93 4.73
CA MET A 201 6.06 -8.16 5.15
C MET A 201 5.85 -8.14 6.67
N MET A 202 6.32 -9.16 7.39
CA MET A 202 6.25 -9.20 8.87
C MET A 202 7.07 -8.09 9.53
N ASN A 203 8.07 -7.57 8.80
CA ASN A 203 9.00 -6.55 9.25
C ASN A 203 8.70 -5.17 8.64
N ILE A 204 7.53 -4.96 8.04
CA ILE A 204 7.09 -3.64 7.57
C ILE A 204 6.34 -2.93 8.70
N GLN A 205 6.92 -1.87 9.25
CA GLN A 205 6.31 -1.12 10.35
C GLN A 205 5.32 -0.07 9.86
N LEU A 206 5.46 0.42 8.62
CA LEU A 206 4.58 1.45 8.05
C LEU A 206 4.21 1.14 6.60
N ILE A 207 2.92 1.21 6.30
CA ILE A 207 2.39 1.31 4.93
C ILE A 207 1.75 2.69 4.77
N GLY A 208 2.22 3.45 3.78
CA GLY A 208 1.71 4.78 3.46
C GLY A 208 1.12 4.87 2.06
N GLY A 209 0.05 5.65 1.90
CA GLY A 209 -0.58 5.90 0.61
C GLY A 209 -0.71 7.39 0.28
N THR A 210 -0.44 7.75 -0.97
CA THR A 210 -0.71 9.09 -1.51
C THR A 210 -1.36 9.00 -2.89
N GLY A 211 -1.92 10.10 -3.36
CA GLY A 211 -2.64 10.20 -4.63
C GLY A 211 -4.14 10.44 -4.46
N GLY A 212 -4.77 10.97 -5.51
CA GLY A 212 -6.12 11.55 -5.45
C GLY A 212 -7.15 10.66 -4.77
N LEU A 213 -7.20 9.37 -5.12
CA LEU A 213 -8.15 8.41 -4.55
C LEU A 213 -7.90 8.18 -3.06
N LEU A 214 -6.66 7.89 -2.64
CA LEU A 214 -6.34 7.57 -1.24
C LEU A 214 -6.47 8.80 -0.33
N SER A 215 -6.14 9.98 -0.85
CA SER A 215 -6.25 11.25 -0.14
C SER A 215 -7.70 11.75 0.01
N HIS A 216 -8.61 11.37 -0.90
CA HIS A 216 -9.98 11.88 -0.93
C HIS A 216 -11.06 10.79 -0.80
N THR A 217 -10.73 9.64 -0.23
CA THR A 217 -11.77 8.64 0.13
C THR A 217 -12.83 9.30 1.03
N PRO A 218 -14.14 9.16 0.73
CA PRO A 218 -15.20 9.74 1.55
C PRO A 218 -15.15 9.33 3.02
N ARG A 219 -14.67 8.11 3.28
CA ARG A 219 -14.35 7.61 4.63
C ARG A 219 -12.93 7.08 4.64
N ARG A 220 -12.10 7.56 5.56
CA ARG A 220 -10.68 7.15 5.67
C ARG A 220 -10.49 5.65 5.89
N GLN A 221 -11.49 4.96 6.46
CA GLN A 221 -11.49 3.50 6.59
C GLN A 221 -11.47 2.78 5.23
N GLN A 222 -11.95 3.42 4.16
CA GLN A 222 -11.87 2.90 2.79
C GLN A 222 -10.41 2.88 2.30
N ALA A 223 -9.65 3.95 2.53
CA ALA A 223 -8.22 3.99 2.21
C ALA A 223 -7.45 2.92 3.00
N ALA A 224 -7.74 2.79 4.29
CA ALA A 224 -7.15 1.74 5.12
C ALA A 224 -7.43 0.34 4.55
N LEU A 225 -8.69 0.04 4.23
CA LEU A 225 -9.09 -1.25 3.68
C LEU A 225 -8.46 -1.52 2.30
N ILE A 226 -8.38 -0.53 1.41
CA ILE A 226 -7.71 -0.65 0.12
C ILE A 226 -6.22 -1.01 0.30
N LEU A 227 -5.51 -0.32 1.19
CA LEU A 227 -4.10 -0.58 1.47
C LEU A 227 -3.91 -1.98 2.06
N ILE A 228 -4.75 -2.38 3.02
CA ILE A 228 -4.70 -3.71 3.63
C ILE A 228 -4.94 -4.80 2.58
N ASP A 229 -5.98 -4.65 1.76
CA ASP A 229 -6.36 -5.66 0.75
C ASP A 229 -5.29 -5.79 -0.34
N ALA A 230 -4.71 -4.67 -0.78
CA ALA A 230 -3.76 -4.67 -1.89
C ALA A 230 -2.34 -5.09 -1.48
N PHE A 231 -1.85 -4.59 -0.35
CA PHE A 231 -0.49 -4.91 0.12
C PHE A 231 -0.42 -6.19 0.94
N GLN A 232 -1.54 -6.60 1.54
CA GLN A 232 -1.61 -7.79 2.38
C GLN A 232 -0.55 -7.80 3.49
N PRO A 233 -0.56 -6.79 4.41
CA PRO A 233 0.40 -6.72 5.52
C PRO A 233 0.35 -7.97 6.39
N LYS A 234 1.44 -8.22 7.13
CA LYS A 234 1.59 -9.31 8.10
C LYS A 234 2.12 -8.74 9.42
N GLY A 235 1.64 -9.26 10.55
CA GLY A 235 2.02 -8.77 11.87
C GLY A 235 1.40 -7.41 12.18
N VAL A 236 2.17 -6.56 12.87
CA VAL A 236 1.72 -5.24 13.34
C VAL A 236 2.28 -4.16 12.44
N THR A 237 1.41 -3.50 11.66
CA THR A 237 1.80 -2.50 10.67
C THR A 237 0.96 -1.23 10.83
N ARG A 238 1.62 -0.09 10.93
CA ARG A 238 0.98 1.22 10.94
C ARG A 238 0.52 1.60 9.54
N LEU A 239 -0.64 2.24 9.43
CA LEU A 239 -1.22 2.71 8.18
C LEU A 239 -1.35 4.23 8.22
N MET A 240 -0.98 4.89 7.12
CA MET A 240 -1.23 6.32 6.93
C MET A 240 -1.58 6.63 5.48
N CYS A 241 -2.24 7.76 5.27
CA CYS A 241 -2.28 8.38 3.96
C CYS A 241 -2.00 9.87 4.03
N ASP A 242 -1.70 10.44 2.88
CA ASP A 242 -1.56 11.87 2.66
C ASP A 242 -2.93 12.56 2.65
N SER A 243 -3.06 13.71 3.31
CA SER A 243 -4.32 14.44 3.42
C SER A 243 -4.78 15.04 2.09
N ILE A 244 -3.88 15.70 1.36
CA ILE A 244 -4.17 16.52 0.16
C ILE A 244 -3.06 16.42 -0.92
N PHE A 245 -2.38 15.28 -1.01
CA PHE A 245 -1.34 15.04 -2.02
C PHE A 245 -0.10 15.96 -1.87
N MET A 246 0.31 16.22 -0.62
CA MET A 246 1.46 17.06 -0.28
C MET A 246 2.79 16.32 -0.22
N MET A 247 2.79 14.98 -0.15
CA MET A 247 4.02 14.17 -0.10
C MET A 247 5.04 14.47 -1.20
N PRO A 248 4.67 14.67 -2.48
CA PRO A 248 5.65 15.04 -3.51
C PRO A 248 6.33 16.38 -3.22
N HIS A 249 5.55 17.38 -2.77
CA HIS A 249 6.04 18.73 -2.44
C HIS A 249 6.95 18.71 -1.20
N LEU A 250 6.55 17.98 -0.16
CA LEU A 250 7.36 17.80 1.05
C LEU A 250 8.63 16.99 0.78
N GLY A 251 8.58 16.04 -0.15
CA GLY A 251 9.77 15.35 -0.63
C GLY A 251 10.76 16.27 -1.36
N VAL A 252 10.27 17.27 -2.09
CA VAL A 252 11.14 18.32 -2.65
C VAL A 252 11.76 19.14 -1.53
N LEU A 253 10.92 19.64 -0.61
CA LEU A 253 11.35 20.46 0.53
C LEU A 253 12.36 19.73 1.42
N SER A 254 12.22 18.41 1.60
CA SER A 254 13.11 17.63 2.47
C SER A 254 14.55 17.54 1.95
N THR A 255 14.79 17.84 0.67
CA THR A 255 16.15 17.92 0.12
C THR A 255 16.93 19.14 0.60
N VAL A 256 16.23 20.20 1.03
CA VAL A 256 16.82 21.45 1.54
C VAL A 256 16.60 21.59 3.05
N HIS A 257 15.37 21.31 3.51
CA HIS A 257 14.95 21.47 4.90
C HIS A 257 14.24 20.20 5.41
N PRO A 258 14.98 19.10 5.67
CA PRO A 258 14.39 17.81 6.06
C PRO A 258 13.57 17.88 7.34
N LYS A 259 14.04 18.64 8.34
CA LYS A 259 13.30 18.80 9.61
C LYS A 259 11.98 19.55 9.43
N ALA A 260 11.99 20.65 8.68
CA ALA A 260 10.78 21.42 8.41
C ALA A 260 9.77 20.63 7.57
N ALA A 261 10.24 19.90 6.55
CA ALA A 261 9.38 19.02 5.76
C ALA A 261 8.72 17.94 6.62
N MET A 262 9.45 17.36 7.56
CA MET A 262 8.92 16.36 8.48
C MET A 262 7.93 16.96 9.49
N GLU A 263 8.22 18.17 10.01
CA GLU A 263 7.31 18.85 10.93
C GLU A 263 5.97 19.19 10.27
N ILE A 264 6.00 19.74 9.04
CA ILE A 264 4.78 19.98 8.24
C ILE A 264 4.08 18.65 7.94
N PHE A 265 4.83 17.61 7.61
CA PHE A 265 4.24 16.30 7.36
C PHE A 265 3.47 15.78 8.58
N GLU A 266 4.10 15.78 9.75
CA GLU A 266 3.52 15.23 10.98
C GLU A 266 2.34 16.03 11.50
N ARG A 267 2.33 17.35 11.27
CA ARG A 267 1.27 18.24 11.78
C ARG A 267 0.11 18.37 10.81
N ASP A 268 0.39 18.54 9.51
CA ASP A 268 -0.60 19.06 8.56
C ASP A 268 -0.96 18.07 7.45
N CYS A 269 -0.08 17.09 7.15
CA CYS A 269 -0.24 16.24 5.96
C CYS A 269 -0.50 14.76 6.26
N ILE A 270 -0.05 14.25 7.41
CA ILE A 270 -0.27 12.85 7.77
C ILE A 270 -1.71 12.65 8.25
N VAL A 271 -2.42 11.74 7.59
CA VAL A 271 -3.66 11.17 8.10
C VAL A 271 -3.35 9.78 8.63
N LYS A 272 -3.33 9.63 9.96
CA LYS A 272 -3.18 8.31 10.58
C LYS A 272 -4.44 7.50 10.32
N LEU A 273 -4.29 6.42 9.56
CA LEU A 273 -5.38 5.50 9.28
C LEU A 273 -5.58 4.52 10.43
N GLY A 274 -4.54 4.23 11.21
CA GLY A 274 -4.57 3.32 12.35
C GLY A 274 -3.43 2.31 12.31
N THR A 275 -3.56 1.25 13.09
CA THR A 275 -2.64 0.10 13.04
C THR A 275 -3.40 -1.15 12.66
N VAL A 276 -2.89 -1.92 11.70
CA VAL A 276 -3.42 -3.24 11.37
C VAL A 276 -2.57 -4.33 12.05
N ILE A 277 -3.26 -5.28 12.69
CA ILE A 277 -2.73 -6.53 13.21
C ILE A 277 -3.24 -7.61 12.25
N ALA A 278 -2.38 -8.06 11.34
CA ALA A 278 -2.73 -9.01 10.29
C ALA A 278 -2.09 -10.37 10.54
N LEU A 279 -2.90 -11.42 10.51
CA LEU A 279 -2.44 -12.78 10.75
C LEU A 279 -1.79 -13.39 9.50
N ASP A 280 -0.59 -13.96 9.65
CA ASP A 280 0.02 -14.80 8.62
C ASP A 280 -0.34 -16.26 8.86
N GLY A 281 -0.84 -16.95 7.82
CA GLY A 281 -1.31 -18.32 7.94
C GLY A 281 -2.80 -18.52 7.59
N HIS A 282 -3.25 -19.76 7.70
CA HIS A 282 -4.59 -20.22 7.34
C HIS A 282 -5.04 -21.35 8.27
N ALA A 283 -6.25 -21.25 8.80
CA ALA A 283 -6.90 -22.33 9.53
C ALA A 283 -7.69 -23.25 8.56
N LYS A 284 -7.81 -24.53 8.92
CA LYS A 284 -8.60 -25.52 8.17
C LYS A 284 -10.11 -25.40 8.40
N SER A 285 -10.51 -24.81 9.52
CA SER A 285 -11.91 -24.71 9.93
C SER A 285 -12.22 -23.31 10.41
N PRO A 286 -13.48 -22.86 10.28
CA PRO A 286 -13.94 -21.62 10.92
C PRO A 286 -13.77 -21.69 12.43
N GLY A 287 -13.51 -20.54 13.06
CA GLY A 287 -13.37 -20.44 14.51
C GLY A 287 -12.47 -19.28 14.92
N PRO A 288 -12.22 -19.11 16.23
CA PRO A 288 -11.34 -18.08 16.75
C PRO A 288 -9.94 -18.18 16.13
N ALA A 289 -9.43 -17.07 15.61
CA ALA A 289 -8.09 -16.99 15.03
C ALA A 289 -7.12 -16.20 15.92
N VAL A 290 -7.62 -15.17 16.60
CA VAL A 290 -6.81 -14.32 17.48
C VAL A 290 -7.67 -13.69 18.57
N LYS A 291 -7.11 -13.61 19.78
CA LYS A 291 -7.57 -12.71 20.83
C LYS A 291 -6.64 -11.50 20.88
N VAL A 292 -7.21 -10.30 20.89
CA VAL A 292 -6.48 -9.04 21.08
C VAL A 292 -7.02 -8.33 22.30
N THR A 293 -6.13 -8.01 23.22
CA THR A 293 -6.42 -7.24 24.43
C THR A 293 -5.71 -5.90 24.32
N ALA A 294 -6.48 -4.81 24.23
CA ALA A 294 -5.96 -3.45 24.12
C ALA A 294 -6.11 -2.71 25.46
N HIS A 295 -4.99 -2.21 25.99
CA HIS A 295 -4.94 -1.33 27.16
C HIS A 295 -4.98 0.13 26.69
N MET A 296 -6.12 0.77 26.93
CA MET A 296 -6.43 2.10 26.41
C MET A 296 -5.81 3.20 27.29
N PRO A 297 -5.57 4.42 26.75
CA PRO A 297 -5.00 5.53 27.51
C PRO A 297 -5.82 5.94 28.75
N ASP A 298 -7.13 5.73 28.70
CA ASP A 298 -8.06 6.05 29.80
C ASP A 298 -8.14 4.96 30.88
N GLY A 299 -7.27 3.93 30.81
CA GLY A 299 -7.21 2.82 31.75
C GLY A 299 -8.20 1.70 31.45
N ARG A 300 -9.10 1.84 30.47
CA ARG A 300 -9.98 0.73 30.06
C ARG A 300 -9.16 -0.36 29.37
N THR A 301 -9.59 -1.60 29.55
CA THR A 301 -9.10 -2.74 28.78
C THR A 301 -10.22 -3.24 27.87
N VAL A 302 -9.94 -3.36 26.57
CA VAL A 302 -10.88 -3.85 25.57
C VAL A 302 -10.35 -5.16 25.01
N GLU A 303 -11.14 -6.23 25.13
CA GLU A 303 -10.82 -7.52 24.54
C GLU A 303 -11.68 -7.78 23.29
N LYS A 304 -11.06 -8.29 22.23
CA LYS A 304 -11.74 -8.80 21.05
C LYS A 304 -11.20 -10.15 20.64
N VAL A 305 -12.11 -11.09 20.36
CA VAL A 305 -11.80 -12.35 19.69
C VAL A 305 -12.31 -12.27 18.27
N VAL A 306 -11.43 -12.47 17.29
CA VAL A 306 -11.77 -12.39 15.87
C VAL A 306 -11.60 -13.77 15.23
N ASN A 307 -12.62 -14.17 14.48
CA ASN A 307 -12.65 -15.47 13.81
C ASN A 307 -11.84 -15.45 12.51
N TYR A 308 -11.34 -16.62 12.11
CA TYR A 308 -10.69 -16.79 10.81
C TYR A 308 -11.64 -16.43 9.67
N GLY A 309 -11.17 -15.59 8.75
CA GLY A 309 -11.96 -15.07 7.64
C GLY A 309 -12.65 -13.74 7.90
N ASP A 310 -12.58 -13.21 9.12
CA ASP A 310 -13.17 -11.93 9.49
C ASP A 310 -12.12 -10.83 9.75
N ILE A 311 -12.60 -9.60 9.77
CA ILE A 311 -11.85 -8.41 10.15
C ILE A 311 -12.69 -7.65 11.18
N ASP A 312 -12.04 -7.04 12.16
CA ASP A 312 -12.70 -6.22 13.15
C ASP A 312 -11.83 -5.02 13.54
N ARG A 313 -12.37 -4.07 14.31
CA ARG A 313 -11.63 -2.95 14.85
C ARG A 313 -11.94 -2.65 16.31
N ILE A 314 -10.93 -2.09 16.98
CA ILE A 314 -11.05 -1.40 18.27
C ILE A 314 -10.84 0.10 18.00
N PRO A 315 -11.83 0.97 18.26
CA PRO A 315 -11.64 2.42 18.10
C PRO A 315 -10.51 2.94 18.98
N LEU A 316 -9.59 3.72 18.40
CA LEU A 316 -8.50 4.42 19.06
C LEU A 316 -8.22 5.69 18.26
N ARG A 317 -8.18 6.86 18.90
CA ARG A 317 -8.05 8.15 18.21
C ARG A 317 -6.66 8.34 17.62
N ASP A 318 -6.52 9.24 16.65
CA ASP A 318 -5.24 9.50 15.96
C ASP A 318 -4.18 10.17 16.84
N ASP A 319 -4.61 10.83 17.92
CA ASP A 319 -3.76 11.40 18.98
C ASP A 319 -3.41 10.39 20.10
N GLU A 320 -3.95 9.16 20.04
CA GLU A 320 -3.79 8.14 21.07
C GLU A 320 -2.86 6.99 20.65
N THR A 321 -2.21 6.40 21.65
CA THR A 321 -1.46 5.14 21.52
C THR A 321 -1.94 4.13 22.57
N ALA A 322 -1.98 2.85 22.22
CA ALA A 322 -2.36 1.78 23.14
C ALA A 322 -1.31 0.67 23.13
N THR A 323 -1.19 -0.05 24.25
CA THR A 323 -0.46 -1.32 24.29
C THR A 323 -1.44 -2.45 24.00
N VAL A 324 -1.10 -3.31 23.05
CA VAL A 324 -1.91 -4.48 22.71
C VAL A 324 -1.16 -5.76 23.03
N VAL A 325 -1.90 -6.73 23.55
CA VAL A 325 -1.50 -8.12 23.69
C VAL A 325 -2.22 -8.92 22.61
N ILE A 326 -1.48 -9.60 21.75
CA ILE A 326 -1.98 -10.33 20.58
C ILE A 326 -1.71 -11.81 20.80
N GLU A 327 -2.76 -12.61 20.86
CA GLU A 327 -2.71 -14.04 21.15
C GLU A 327 -3.34 -14.81 19.96
N PRO A 328 -2.55 -15.11 18.91
CA PRO A 328 -3.03 -15.90 17.78
C PRO A 328 -3.19 -17.38 18.17
N THR A 329 -4.06 -18.11 17.48
CA THR A 329 -4.09 -19.57 17.57
C THR A 329 -2.89 -20.18 16.83
N GLY A 330 -2.66 -21.48 17.02
CA GLY A 330 -1.47 -22.19 16.48
C GLY A 330 -1.31 -22.15 14.96
N ASP A 331 -2.38 -21.86 14.21
CA ASP A 331 -2.37 -21.76 12.75
C ASP A 331 -1.84 -20.40 12.23
N PHE A 332 -1.65 -19.42 13.12
CA PHE A 332 -1.35 -18.04 12.74
C PHE A 332 -0.11 -17.47 13.42
N ASP A 333 0.66 -16.69 12.67
CA ASP A 333 1.80 -15.91 13.15
C ASP A 333 1.53 -14.41 13.06
N VAL A 334 2.04 -13.68 14.04
CA VAL A 334 2.02 -12.21 14.12
C VAL A 334 3.42 -11.62 14.33
N GLY A 335 4.47 -12.40 14.12
CA GLY A 335 5.88 -11.99 14.14
C GLY A 335 6.74 -12.66 15.22
N MET A 336 6.15 -13.57 16.01
CA MET A 336 6.85 -14.30 17.09
C MET A 336 6.87 -15.82 16.85
N GLY A 337 6.37 -16.26 15.69
CA GLY A 337 6.12 -17.65 15.35
C GLY A 337 4.65 -18.06 15.57
N PRO A 338 4.20 -19.18 14.96
CA PRO A 338 2.81 -19.60 15.03
C PRO A 338 2.30 -19.82 16.46
N GLY A 339 1.14 -19.25 16.79
CA GLY A 339 0.50 -19.35 18.11
C GLY A 339 1.22 -18.63 19.24
N LYS A 340 2.29 -17.86 18.96
CA LYS A 340 3.05 -17.16 19.99
C LYS A 340 2.49 -15.77 20.24
N LYS A 341 2.27 -15.47 21.53
CA LYS A 341 1.82 -14.15 21.99
C LYS A 341 2.83 -13.07 21.59
N ARG A 342 2.33 -11.92 21.13
CA ARG A 342 3.11 -10.71 20.85
C ARG A 342 2.52 -9.52 21.58
N GLU A 343 3.37 -8.71 22.20
CA GLU A 343 2.99 -7.40 22.72
C GLU A 343 3.52 -6.30 21.79
N ALA A 344 2.73 -5.24 21.59
CA ALA A 344 3.11 -4.13 20.74
C ALA A 344 2.48 -2.82 21.19
N THR A 345 3.14 -1.70 20.90
CA THR A 345 2.55 -0.37 21.01
C THR A 345 2.04 0.07 19.65
N VAL A 346 0.75 0.42 19.59
CA VAL A 346 0.05 0.78 18.36
C VAL A 346 -0.45 2.21 18.45
N TRP A 347 -0.48 2.91 17.31
CA TRP A 347 -1.18 4.21 17.23
C TRP A 347 -2.63 3.99 16.81
N GLY A 348 -3.50 4.92 17.17
CA GLY A 348 -4.84 4.99 16.63
C GLY A 348 -4.89 5.72 15.29
N GLY A 349 -6.10 6.04 14.87
CA GLY A 349 -6.36 6.64 13.56
C GLY A 349 -7.80 6.45 13.15
N ALA A 350 -8.15 6.88 11.94
CA ALA A 350 -9.54 6.83 11.49
C ALA A 350 -10.16 5.42 11.51
N ALA A 351 -9.39 4.37 11.25
CA ALA A 351 -9.82 2.97 11.37
C ALA A 351 -9.54 2.35 12.76
N GLY A 352 -8.81 3.04 13.65
CA GLY A 352 -8.41 2.55 14.97
C GLY A 352 -7.38 1.42 14.89
N ILE A 353 -7.50 0.44 15.78
CA ILE A 353 -6.73 -0.81 15.75
C ILE A 353 -7.53 -1.82 14.94
N VAL A 354 -7.08 -2.13 13.72
CA VAL A 354 -7.70 -3.12 12.84
C VAL A 354 -7.12 -4.49 13.12
N ILE A 355 -7.97 -5.48 13.33
CA ILE A 355 -7.59 -6.89 13.55
C ILE A 355 -8.04 -7.66 12.32
N ASP A 356 -7.09 -8.05 11.47
CA ASP A 356 -7.34 -8.74 10.21
C ASP A 356 -6.97 -10.23 10.31
N ALA A 357 -8.00 -11.05 10.58
CA ALA A 357 -7.89 -12.50 10.70
C ALA A 357 -8.28 -13.23 9.40
N ARG A 358 -8.29 -12.54 8.25
CA ARG A 358 -8.66 -13.14 6.96
C ARG A 358 -7.59 -14.06 6.37
N GLY A 359 -6.45 -14.17 7.03
CA GLY A 359 -5.29 -14.96 6.61
C GLY A 359 -4.50 -14.29 5.49
N ARG A 360 -3.31 -14.83 5.25
CA ARG A 360 -2.37 -14.37 4.22
C ARG A 360 -1.75 -15.57 3.49
N PRO A 361 -1.81 -15.61 2.15
CA PRO A 361 -2.49 -14.65 1.25
C PRO A 361 -4.01 -14.68 1.42
N LEU A 362 -4.66 -13.53 1.28
CA LEU A 362 -6.12 -13.38 1.38
C LEU A 362 -6.83 -14.26 0.34
N ARG A 363 -7.77 -15.10 0.80
CA ARG A 363 -8.60 -15.97 -0.05
C ARG A 363 -10.04 -15.48 -0.01
N LEU A 364 -10.54 -14.98 -1.13
CA LEU A 364 -11.95 -14.64 -1.29
C LEU A 364 -12.75 -15.90 -1.65
N PRO A 365 -13.98 -16.07 -1.13
CA PRO A 365 -14.86 -17.14 -1.60
C PRO A 365 -15.10 -17.07 -3.12
N GLU A 366 -15.12 -18.21 -3.79
CA GLU A 366 -15.42 -18.28 -5.22
C GLU A 366 -16.91 -18.06 -5.50
N ASP A 367 -17.77 -18.65 -4.66
CA ASP A 367 -19.21 -18.43 -4.71
C ASP A 367 -19.56 -16.96 -4.44
N PHE A 368 -20.39 -16.39 -5.32
CA PHE A 368 -20.73 -14.99 -5.27
C PHE A 368 -21.46 -14.62 -3.97
N ARG A 369 -22.40 -15.45 -3.50
CA ARG A 369 -23.20 -15.13 -2.30
C ARG A 369 -22.31 -15.13 -1.06
N GLN A 370 -21.49 -16.16 -0.89
CA GLN A 370 -20.53 -16.23 0.22
C GLN A 370 -19.52 -15.08 0.19
N ARG A 371 -19.02 -14.73 -1.00
CA ARG A 371 -18.09 -13.61 -1.16
C ARG A 371 -18.76 -12.28 -0.82
N ARG A 372 -19.97 -12.05 -1.32
CA ARG A 372 -20.78 -10.87 -0.99
C ARG A 372 -20.98 -10.74 0.52
N GLU A 373 -21.40 -11.81 1.18
CA GLU A 373 -21.60 -11.80 2.63
C GLU A 373 -20.31 -11.47 3.38
N ALA A 374 -19.17 -12.04 2.97
CA ALA A 374 -17.87 -11.73 3.56
C ALA A 374 -17.50 -10.25 3.38
N LEU A 375 -17.62 -9.70 2.16
CA LEU A 375 -17.34 -8.30 1.88
C LEU A 375 -18.22 -7.36 2.71
N LEU A 376 -19.53 -7.62 2.79
CA LEU A 376 -20.47 -6.82 3.58
C LEU A 376 -20.13 -6.88 5.07
N ARG A 377 -19.77 -8.06 5.62
CA ARG A 377 -19.30 -8.18 7.01
C ARG A 377 -18.06 -7.31 7.25
N TRP A 378 -17.07 -7.36 6.36
CA TRP A 378 -15.84 -6.58 6.50
C TRP A 378 -16.08 -5.07 6.39
N PHE A 379 -16.95 -4.66 5.47
CA PHE A 379 -17.33 -3.26 5.29
C PHE A 379 -18.04 -2.72 6.53
N ARG A 380 -18.92 -3.52 7.15
CA ARG A 380 -19.61 -3.15 8.40
C ARG A 380 -18.63 -3.07 9.57
N ALA A 381 -17.75 -4.06 9.73
CA ALA A 381 -16.79 -4.11 10.84
C ALA A 381 -15.90 -2.85 10.87
N LEU A 382 -15.45 -2.39 9.71
CA LEU A 382 -14.64 -1.18 9.60
C LEU A 382 -15.45 0.12 9.45
N ASN A 383 -16.78 0.05 9.35
CA ASN A 383 -17.62 1.19 8.97
C ASN A 383 -17.15 1.86 7.66
N ALA A 384 -16.67 1.07 6.70
CA ALA A 384 -16.03 1.56 5.48
C ALA A 384 -17.03 2.16 4.50
N TYR A 385 -18.28 1.71 4.51
CA TYR A 385 -19.34 2.21 3.61
C TYR A 385 -20.67 2.40 4.35
N PRO A 386 -21.59 3.23 3.83
CA PRO A 386 -22.91 3.39 4.43
C PRO A 386 -23.75 2.10 4.40
N GLU A 387 -24.63 1.94 5.38
CA GLU A 387 -25.48 0.75 5.53
C GLU A 387 -26.40 0.49 4.32
N ILE A 388 -26.70 1.49 3.49
CA ILE A 388 -27.50 1.32 2.26
C ILE A 388 -26.89 0.31 1.27
N ILE A 389 -25.57 0.08 1.34
CA ILE A 389 -24.91 -0.95 0.53
C ILE A 389 -25.27 -2.35 1.04
N MET A 390 -25.52 -2.49 2.35
CA MET A 390 -25.86 -3.75 2.99
C MET A 390 -27.25 -4.26 2.58
N SER A 391 -28.16 -3.35 2.21
CA SER A 391 -29.52 -3.67 1.78
C SER A 391 -29.67 -3.86 0.27
N LYS A 392 -28.61 -3.69 -0.53
CA LYS A 392 -28.67 -3.96 -1.97
C LYS A 392 -28.67 -5.48 -2.21
N GLU A 393 -29.86 -6.06 -2.34
CA GLU A 393 -30.07 -7.49 -2.67
C GLU A 393 -30.16 -7.80 -4.18
N LYS A 394 -30.00 -6.77 -5.03
CA LYS A 394 -30.45 -6.64 -6.43
C LYS A 394 -31.74 -5.84 -6.50
N ILE A 395 -31.73 -4.84 -7.39
CA ILE A 395 -32.90 -4.53 -8.21
C ILE A 395 -32.60 -5.20 -9.55
#